data_AF-A0A1R4IYG8-F1
#
_entry.id   AF-A0A1R4IYG8-F1
#
_cell.length_a   1.000
_cell.length_b   1.000
_cell.length_c   1.000
_cell.angle_alpha   90.00
_cell.angle_beta   90.00
_cell.angle_gamma   90.00
#
_symmetry.space_group_name_H-M   'P 1'
#
loop_
_entity.id
_entity.type
_entity.pdbx_description
1 polymer ?
#
loop_
_entity_poly.entity_id
_entity_poly.type
_entity_poly.pdbx_seq_one_letter_code
_entity_poly.pdbx_strand_id
1 'polypeptide(L)'
;MIAAIFTSYVLTSTASNYIILGLFVNACLTIAIYYDLYVLNNIDEWWLWSVYSIGVNVIDLLMIAVLFINKDFLGLIKLKRFIFNRNVLQQNQIDH
;
A
#
# COMPACT_ATOMS: atom_id res chain seq x y z
N MET A 1 -2.62 -9.27 27.49
CA MET A 1 -3.38 -10.36 26.81
C MET A 1 -4.57 -9.84 26.00
N ILE A 2 -5.48 -9.06 26.57
CA ILE A 2 -6.67 -8.55 25.85
C ILE A 2 -6.29 -7.67 24.64
N ALA A 3 -5.33 -6.76 24.81
CA ALA A 3 -4.83 -5.94 23.71
C ALA A 3 -4.24 -6.78 22.57
N ALA A 4 -3.48 -7.84 22.88
CA ALA A 4 -2.90 -8.72 21.86
C ALA A 4 -3.97 -9.51 21.08
N ILE A 5 -5.05 -9.95 21.74
CA ILE A 5 -6.16 -10.65 21.08
C ILE A 5 -6.94 -9.69 20.18
N PHE A 6 -7.18 -8.46 20.64
CA PHE A 6 -7.84 -7.43 19.85
C PHE A 6 -6.99 -7.04 18.62
N THR A 7 -5.69 -6.85 18.82
CA THR A 7 -4.70 -6.65 17.75
C THR A 7 -4.76 -7.80 16.74
N SER A 8 -4.76 -9.05 17.18
CA SER A 8 -4.87 -10.21 16.27
C SER A 8 -6.18 -10.24 15.48
N TYR A 9 -7.31 -9.87 16.09
CA TYR A 9 -8.62 -9.84 15.42
C TYR A 9 -8.71 -8.71 14.38
N VAL A 10 -8.17 -7.53 14.71
CA VAL A 10 -8.08 -6.39 13.80
C VAL A 10 -7.13 -6.68 12.63
N LEU A 11 -5.98 -7.31 12.88
CA LEU A 11 -5.02 -7.70 11.83
C LEU A 11 -5.47 -8.90 10.95
N THR A 12 -6.56 -9.59 11.30
CA THR A 12 -7.06 -10.74 10.53
C THR A 12 -7.85 -10.30 9.29
N SER A 13 -8.35 -9.05 9.25
CA SER A 13 -9.00 -8.52 8.05
C SER A 13 -7.96 -7.90 7.13
N THR A 14 -7.84 -8.41 5.90
CA THR A 14 -6.91 -7.91 4.87
C THR A 14 -7.02 -6.40 4.71
N ALA A 15 -8.23 -5.86 4.75
CA ALA A 15 -8.49 -4.41 4.67
C ALA A 15 -7.86 -3.63 5.83
N SER A 16 -7.99 -4.12 7.06
CA SER A 16 -7.40 -3.49 8.24
C SER A 16 -5.87 -3.45 8.17
N ASN A 17 -5.21 -4.50 7.67
CA ASN A 17 -3.75 -4.50 7.50
C ASN A 17 -3.30 -3.45 6.48
N TYR A 18 -4.01 -3.30 5.36
CA TYR A 18 -3.69 -2.26 4.37
C TYR A 18 -3.91 -0.86 4.94
N ILE A 19 -4.96 -0.65 5.73
CA ILE A 19 -5.22 0.64 6.39
C ILE A 19 -4.10 0.93 7.40
N ILE A 20 -3.77 -0.01 8.28
CA ILE A 20 -2.69 0.17 9.28
C ILE A 20 -1.36 0.46 8.58
N LEU A 21 -1.05 -0.25 7.49
CA LEU A 21 0.17 -0.03 6.72
C LEU A 21 0.17 1.35 6.03
N GLY A 22 -0.97 1.77 5.47
CA GLY A 22 -1.13 3.11 4.90
C GLY A 22 -0.92 4.21 5.93
N LEU A 23 -1.57 4.11 7.09
CA LEU A 23 -1.36 5.06 8.20
C LEU A 23 0.10 5.07 8.66
N PHE A 24 0.75 3.91 8.75
CA PHE A 24 2.14 3.83 9.17
C PHE A 24 3.06 4.56 8.19
N VAL A 25 2.90 4.35 6.89
CA VAL A 25 3.70 5.04 5.88
C VAL A 25 3.40 6.54 5.85
N ASN A 26 2.14 6.94 6.01
CA ASN A 26 1.74 8.36 6.09
C ASN A 26 2.38 9.05 7.32
N ALA A 27 2.44 8.35 8.46
CA ALA A 27 3.14 8.82 9.65
C ALA A 27 4.67 8.95 9.43
N CYS A 28 5.30 7.96 8.78
CA CYS A 28 6.73 8.04 8.44
C CYS A 28 7.04 9.22 7.51
N LEU A 29 6.21 9.44 6.48
CA LEU A 29 6.34 10.58 5.56
C LEU A 29 6.20 11.92 6.30
N THR A 30 5.23 12.01 7.23
CA THR A 30 5.02 13.20 8.05
C THR A 30 6.20 13.47 9.00
N ILE A 31 6.80 12.42 9.57
CA ILE A 31 8.01 12.56 10.38
C ILE A 31 9.19 12.98 9.52
N ALA A 32 9.32 12.46 8.30
CA ALA A 32 10.40 12.83 7.39
C ALA A 32 10.35 14.31 7.00
N ILE A 33 9.16 14.82 6.61
CA ILE A 33 9.01 16.26 6.30
C ILE A 33 9.16 17.13 7.54
N TYR A 34 8.67 16.69 8.71
CA TYR A 34 8.87 17.41 9.97
C TYR A 34 10.35 17.52 10.32
N TYR A 35 11.10 16.43 10.20
CA TYR A 35 12.53 16.42 10.46
C TYR A 35 13.27 17.36 9.51
N ASP A 36 12.95 17.29 8.22
CA ASP A 36 13.56 18.16 7.20
C ASP A 36 13.27 19.65 7.44
N LEU A 37 12.01 19.98 7.75
CA LEU A 37 11.59 21.36 7.98
C LEU A 37 12.11 21.97 9.28
N TYR A 38 12.03 21.22 10.38
CA TYR A 38 12.24 21.79 11.71
C TYR A 38 13.60 21.47 12.31
N VAL A 39 14.24 20.37 11.92
CA VAL A 39 15.57 20.00 12.42
C VAL A 39 16.64 20.50 11.47
N LEU A 40 16.47 20.24 10.16
CA LEU A 40 17.42 20.70 9.15
C LEU A 40 17.17 22.15 8.71
N ASN A 41 16.03 22.75 9.09
CA ASN A 41 15.60 24.10 8.68
C ASN A 41 15.64 24.29 7.16
N ASN A 42 15.35 23.23 6.41
CA ASN A 42 15.37 23.26 4.96
C ASN A 42 13.98 23.68 4.46
N ILE A 43 13.82 24.99 4.29
CA ILE A 43 12.53 25.62 3.90
C ILE A 43 12.29 25.55 2.39
N ASP A 44 13.33 25.22 1.63
CA ASP A 44 13.25 25.11 0.17
C ASP A 44 12.44 23.88 -0.22
N GLU A 45 11.52 24.06 -1.18
CA GLU A 45 10.64 23.00 -1.69
C GLU A 45 11.40 22.05 -2.64
N TRP A 46 12.27 21.22 -2.07
CA TRP A 46 13.00 20.18 -2.80
C TRP A 46 12.16 18.90 -2.98
N TRP A 47 12.72 17.88 -3.67
CA TRP A 47 11.97 16.68 -4.10
C TRP A 47 11.15 16.01 -2.99
N LEU A 48 11.61 16.06 -1.73
CA LEU A 48 10.94 15.42 -0.59
C LEU A 48 9.55 16.03 -0.31
N TRP A 49 9.37 17.33 -0.54
CA TRP A 49 8.07 18.00 -0.41
C TRP A 49 7.07 17.51 -1.47
N SER A 50 7.52 17.37 -2.71
CA SER A 50 6.68 16.85 -3.80
C SER A 50 6.29 15.39 -3.54
N VAL A 51 7.25 14.58 -3.08
CA VAL A 51 7.00 13.18 -2.72
C VAL A 51 6.08 13.06 -1.51
N TYR A 52 6.23 13.93 -0.51
CA TYR A 52 5.32 14.01 0.64
C TYR A 52 3.89 14.33 0.19
N SER A 53 3.71 15.41 -0.58
CA SER A 53 2.38 15.86 -1.03
C SER A 53 1.68 14.81 -1.88
N ILE A 54 2.38 14.19 -2.84
CA ILE A 54 1.82 13.13 -3.68
C ILE A 54 1.60 11.86 -2.86
N GLY A 55 2.59 11.46 -2.06
CA GLY A 55 2.59 10.21 -1.31
C GLY A 55 1.46 10.12 -0.30
N VAL A 56 1.27 11.16 0.51
CA VAL A 56 0.17 11.21 1.50
C VAL A 56 -1.19 11.10 0.81
N ASN A 57 -1.42 11.89 -0.23
CA ASN A 57 -2.69 11.86 -0.98
C ASN A 57 -2.95 10.51 -1.67
N VAL A 58 -1.92 9.89 -2.27
CA VAL A 58 -2.04 8.58 -2.92
C VAL A 58 -2.35 7.49 -1.89
N ILE A 59 -1.69 7.53 -0.72
CA ILE A 59 -1.93 6.55 0.34
C ILE A 59 -3.33 6.71 0.93
N ASP A 60 -3.79 7.94 1.15
CA ASP A 60 -5.15 8.21 1.63
C ASP A 60 -6.21 7.70 0.64
N LEU A 61 -6.01 7.95 -0.66
CA LEU A 61 -6.87 7.40 -1.71
C LEU A 61 -6.83 5.87 -1.73
N LEU A 62 -5.66 5.26 -1.56
CA LEU A 62 -5.50 3.80 -1.51
C LEU A 62 -6.20 3.20 -0.29
N MET A 63 -6.16 3.84 0.87
CA MET A 63 -6.88 3.40 2.07
C MET A 63 -8.40 3.45 1.87
N ILE A 64 -8.93 4.52 1.28
CA ILE A 64 -10.35 4.63 0.91
C ILE A 64 -10.72 3.58 -0.15
N ALA A 65 -9.87 3.37 -1.16
CA ALA A 65 -10.09 2.37 -2.19
C ALA A 65 -10.17 0.96 -1.60
N VAL A 66 -9.32 0.63 -0.62
CA VAL A 66 -9.35 -0.67 0.09
C VAL A 66 -10.67 -0.89 0.83
N LEU A 67 -11.23 0.15 1.43
CA LEU A 67 -12.55 0.11 2.09
C LEU A 67 -13.67 -0.08 1.07
N PHE A 68 -13.63 0.67 -0.03
CA PHE A 68 -14.64 0.62 -1.09
C PHE A 68 -14.66 -0.73 -1.83
N ILE A 69 -13.49 -1.31 -2.05
CA ILE A 69 -13.30 -2.59 -2.74
C ILE A 69 -13.65 -3.77 -1.81
N ASN A 70 -13.84 -3.52 -0.50
CA ASN A 70 -14.21 -4.50 0.52
C ASN A 70 -13.51 -5.86 0.32
N LYS A 71 -12.21 -5.89 0.62
CA LYS A 71 -11.39 -7.08 0.90
C LYS A 71 -11.09 -8.10 -0.23
N ASP A 72 -11.77 -8.15 -1.38
CA ASP A 72 -11.55 -9.30 -2.32
C ASP A 72 -11.05 -9.00 -3.75
N PHE A 73 -10.65 -7.78 -4.09
CA PHE A 73 -10.32 -7.48 -5.50
C PHE A 73 -9.04 -6.69 -5.76
N LEU A 74 -7.92 -7.03 -5.10
CA LEU A 74 -6.70 -7.06 -5.89
C LEU A 74 -6.86 -8.21 -6.88
N GLY A 75 -7.33 -7.89 -8.08
CA GLY A 75 -7.29 -8.75 -9.25
C GLY A 75 -5.90 -9.31 -9.56
N LEU A 76 -4.92 -9.24 -8.66
CA LEU A 76 -3.70 -10.04 -8.62
C LEU A 76 -3.96 -11.53 -8.70
N ILE A 77 -5.04 -12.08 -8.11
CA ILE A 77 -5.39 -13.50 -8.34
C ILE A 77 -5.81 -13.71 -9.81
N LYS A 78 -6.61 -12.79 -10.38
CA LYS A 78 -6.98 -12.83 -11.81
C LYS A 78 -5.78 -12.59 -12.72
N LEU A 79 -4.86 -11.70 -12.37
CA LEU A 79 -3.66 -11.34 -13.12
C LEU A 79 -2.64 -12.47 -13.03
N LYS A 80 -2.41 -13.04 -11.85
CA LYS A 80 -1.56 -14.23 -11.67
C LYS A 80 -2.13 -15.41 -12.45
N ARG A 81 -3.46 -15.61 -12.43
CA ARG A 81 -4.12 -16.64 -13.25
C ARG A 81 -3.97 -16.34 -14.74
N PHE A 82 -4.11 -15.10 -15.18
CA PHE A 82 -3.95 -14.69 -16.57
C PHE A 82 -2.51 -14.85 -17.08
N ILE A 83 -1.52 -14.43 -16.30
CA ILE A 83 -0.09 -14.59 -16.59
C ILE A 83 0.29 -16.08 -16.60
N PHE A 84 -0.18 -16.85 -15.62
CA PHE A 84 0.09 -18.30 -15.57
C PHE A 84 -0.53 -19.03 -16.77
N ASN A 85 -1.75 -18.69 -17.18
CA ASN A 85 -2.41 -19.33 -18.32
C ASN A 85 -1.73 -18.98 -19.65
N ARG A 86 -1.12 -17.79 -19.78
CA ARG A 86 -0.32 -17.41 -20.98
C ARG A 86 0.88 -18.33 -21.17
N ASN A 87 1.60 -18.67 -20.11
CA ASN A 87 2.78 -19.51 -20.19
C ASN A 87 2.42 -20.95 -20.60
N VAL A 88 1.30 -21.48 -20.10
CA VAL A 88 0.81 -22.82 -20.48
C VAL A 88 0.39 -22.87 -21.96
N LEU A 89 -0.24 -21.83 -22.48
CA LEU A 89 -0.65 -21.76 -23.89
C LEU A 89 0.55 -21.59 -24.83
N GLN A 90 1.60 -20.90 -24.41
CA GLN A 90 2.84 -20.78 -25.19
C GLN A 90 3.62 -22.10 -25.26
N GLN A 91 3.66 -22.85 -24.16
CA GLN A 91 4.29 -24.17 -24.14
C GLN A 91 3.60 -25.16 -25.11
N ASN A 92 2.26 -25.20 -25.11
CA ASN A 92 1.46 -26.10 -25.96
C ASN A 92 1.54 -25.78 -27.48
N GLN A 93 2.13 -24.65 -27.87
CA GLN A 93 2.33 -24.27 -29.28
C GLN A 93 3.76 -24.58 -29.78
N ILE A 94 4.70 -24.89 -28.88
CA ILE A 94 6.10 -25.22 -29.22
C ILE A 94 6.29 -26.74 -29.33
N ASP A 95 5.40 -27.51 -28.71
CA ASP A 95 5.47 -28.97 -28.62
C ASP A 95 4.76 -29.70 -29.80
N HIS A 96 4.33 -28.96 -30.84
CA HIS A 96 3.71 -29.45 -32.08
C HIS A 96 4.47 -28.95 -33.31
#